data_AF-A0A381W5X4-F1
#
_entry.id   AF-A0A381W5X4-F1
#
_cell.length_a   1.000
_cell.length_b   1.000
_cell.length_c   1.000
_cell.angle_alpha   90.00
_cell.angle_beta   90.00
_cell.angle_gamma   90.00
#
_symmetry.space_group_name_H-M   'P 1'
#
loop_
_entity.id
_entity.type
_entity.pdbx_description
1 polymer ?
#
loop_
_entity_poly.entity_id
_entity_poly.type
_entity_poly.pdbx_seq_one_letter_code
_entity_poly.pdbx_strand_id
1 'polypeptide(L)'
;MNTLFFYFFLALGVSFLCSLLESIILSITHSHVAVLAKTGSKAGRLLENMKENINKPLAAILTVNTVANVVGAAGVGAQAMKLFGSEWVAILSGLLTLCILIFSEIIPKTLGTVYWRPLAGPAVYMITGLIYLTYPFVFLSNYFSKIFTSANHQQKVSRQEMVAMAEMGEDEGSIREKESDIIENLFKLNDVVAEDVMTPRSVVFALQKDSTVGDVVEE
;
A
#
# COMPACT_ATOMS: atom_id res chain seq x y z
N MET A 1 33.04 6.40 -25.51
CA MET A 1 32.46 7.22 -24.41
C MET A 1 30.95 7.38 -24.53
N ASN A 2 30.40 7.87 -25.66
CA ASN A 2 28.95 8.16 -25.78
C ASN A 2 28.04 6.96 -25.51
N THR A 3 28.41 5.77 -25.97
CA THR A 3 27.66 4.52 -25.73
C THR A 3 27.64 4.12 -24.25
N LEU A 4 28.74 4.32 -23.53
CA LEU A 4 28.84 4.03 -22.10
C LEU A 4 27.91 4.93 -21.29
N PHE A 5 27.97 6.24 -21.53
CA PHE A 5 27.06 7.18 -20.89
C PHE A 5 25.59 6.91 -21.27
N PHE A 6 25.33 6.54 -22.53
CA PHE A 6 23.99 6.16 -22.95
C PHE A 6 23.43 5.00 -22.12
N TYR A 7 24.15 3.87 -21.98
CA TYR A 7 23.69 2.75 -21.16
C TYR A 7 23.56 3.13 -19.68
N PHE A 8 24.49 3.93 -19.16
CA PHE A 8 24.46 4.41 -17.78
C PHE A 8 23.21 5.23 -17.47
N PHE A 9 22.94 6.28 -18.26
CA PHE A 9 21.78 7.14 -18.05
C PHE A 9 20.45 6.45 -18.39
N LEU A 10 20.44 5.56 -19.39
CA LEU A 10 19.27 4.74 -19.71
C LEU A 10 18.89 3.87 -18.51
N ALA A 11 19.86 3.16 -17.92
CA ALA A 11 19.62 2.29 -16.77
C ALA A 11 19.12 3.09 -15.57
N LEU A 12 19.80 4.19 -15.23
CA LEU A 12 19.41 5.04 -14.10
C LEU A 12 18.02 5.63 -14.28
N GLY A 13 17.71 6.17 -15.47
CA GLY A 13 16.44 6.83 -15.74
C GLY A 13 15.26 5.85 -15.74
N VAL A 14 15.42 4.69 -16.38
CA VAL A 14 14.36 3.66 -16.39
C VAL A 14 14.17 3.07 -14.99
N SER A 15 15.26 2.75 -14.29
CA SER A 15 15.18 2.23 -12.92
C SER A 15 14.55 3.22 -11.95
N PHE A 16 14.93 4.51 -12.05
CA PHE A 16 14.33 5.60 -11.27
C PHE A 16 12.81 5.65 -11.45
N LEU A 17 12.35 5.63 -12.71
CA LEU A 17 10.93 5.66 -13.04
C LEU A 17 10.21 4.43 -12.48
N CYS A 18 10.79 3.24 -12.64
CA CYS A 18 10.19 2.02 -12.10
C CYS A 18 10.06 2.05 -10.57
N SER A 19 11.12 2.41 -9.85
CA SER A 19 11.08 2.51 -8.38
C SER A 19 10.15 3.61 -7.87
N LEU A 20 10.03 4.73 -8.61
CA LEU A 20 9.04 5.77 -8.30
C LEU A 20 7.62 5.23 -8.43
N LEU A 21 7.29 4.57 -9.54
CA LEU A 21 5.97 3.99 -9.80
C LEU A 21 5.61 2.91 -8.78
N GLU A 22 6.58 2.07 -8.39
CA GLU A 22 6.45 1.05 -7.35
C GLU A 22 6.04 1.68 -6.01
N SER A 23 6.76 2.70 -5.56
CA SER A 23 6.42 3.38 -4.30
C SER A 23 5.08 4.08 -4.36
N ILE A 24 4.71 4.70 -5.49
CA ILE A 24 3.40 5.36 -5.64
C ILE A 24 2.27 4.35 -5.49
N ILE A 25 2.32 3.23 -6.21
CA ILE A 25 1.23 2.25 -6.19
C ILE A 25 1.10 1.57 -4.83
N LEU A 26 2.21 1.35 -4.12
CA LEU A 26 2.19 0.79 -2.77
C LEU A 26 1.62 1.80 -1.75
N SER A 27 1.98 3.08 -1.86
CA SER A 27 1.62 4.11 -0.87
C SER A 27 0.17 4.60 -0.95
N ILE A 28 -0.50 4.43 -2.10
CA ILE A 28 -1.90 4.81 -2.27
C ILE A 28 -2.80 3.96 -1.37
N THR A 29 -3.73 4.59 -0.64
CA THR A 29 -4.68 3.89 0.25
C THR A 29 -5.95 3.43 -0.49
N HIS A 30 -6.58 2.35 -0.02
CA HIS A 30 -7.86 1.87 -0.56
C HIS A 30 -8.98 2.92 -0.48
N SER A 31 -9.02 3.70 0.60
CA SER A 31 -10.00 4.79 0.78
C SER A 31 -9.87 5.87 -0.28
N HIS A 32 -8.64 6.29 -0.60
CA HIS A 32 -8.39 7.30 -1.62
C HIS A 32 -8.80 6.82 -3.02
N VAL A 33 -8.52 5.55 -3.34
CA VAL A 33 -8.90 4.92 -4.61
C VAL A 33 -10.41 4.87 -4.76
N ALA A 34 -11.13 4.46 -3.71
CA ALA A 34 -12.58 4.39 -3.71
C ALA A 34 -13.23 5.76 -3.94
N VAL A 35 -12.68 6.83 -3.34
CA VAL A 35 -13.11 8.21 -3.59
C VAL A 35 -12.87 8.57 -5.05
N LEU A 36 -11.68 8.30 -5.60
CA LEU A 36 -11.34 8.63 -6.98
C LEU A 36 -12.20 7.85 -8.00
N ALA A 37 -12.51 6.58 -7.74
CA ALA A 37 -13.39 5.76 -8.56
C ALA A 37 -14.84 6.29 -8.56
N LYS A 38 -15.36 6.67 -7.38
CA LYS A 38 -16.70 7.26 -7.22
C LYS A 38 -16.87 8.60 -7.94
N THR A 39 -15.80 9.41 -8.03
CA THR A 39 -15.83 10.66 -8.82
C THR A 39 -15.91 10.45 -10.33
N GLY A 40 -15.88 9.19 -10.82
CA GLY A 40 -16.05 8.87 -12.23
C GLY A 40 -14.79 9.01 -13.09
N SER A 41 -13.63 9.30 -12.49
CA SER A 41 -12.37 9.41 -13.21
C SER A 41 -11.92 8.07 -13.80
N LYS A 42 -11.51 8.05 -15.08
CA LYS A 42 -10.90 6.87 -15.73
C LYS A 42 -9.67 6.39 -14.98
N ALA A 43 -8.85 7.32 -14.47
CA ALA A 43 -7.68 6.99 -13.66
C ALA A 43 -8.06 6.29 -12.35
N GLY A 44 -9.16 6.72 -11.70
CA GLY A 44 -9.69 6.09 -10.49
C GLY A 44 -10.08 4.63 -10.70
N ARG A 45 -10.81 4.33 -11.78
CA ARG A 45 -11.19 2.94 -12.11
C ARG A 45 -9.98 2.06 -12.46
N LEU A 46 -9.00 2.60 -13.19
CA LEU A 46 -7.78 1.85 -13.51
C LEU A 46 -6.96 1.57 -12.24
N LEU A 47 -6.84 2.55 -11.35
CA LEU A 47 -6.16 2.42 -10.07
C LEU A 47 -6.84 1.41 -9.14
N GLU A 48 -8.17 1.37 -9.14
CA GLU A 48 -8.99 0.37 -8.43
C GLU A 48 -8.67 -1.05 -8.92
N ASN A 49 -8.73 -1.28 -10.24
CA ASN A 49 -8.35 -2.57 -10.83
C ASN A 49 -6.90 -2.97 -10.51
N MET A 50 -5.98 -2.00 -10.51
CA MET A 50 -4.58 -2.23 -10.16
C MET A 50 -4.39 -2.60 -8.69
N LYS A 51 -5.15 -1.99 -7.78
CA LYS A 51 -5.10 -2.30 -6.34
C LYS A 51 -5.74 -3.64 -6.00
N GLU A 52 -6.84 -4.01 -6.66
CA GLU A 52 -7.45 -5.34 -6.51
C GLU A 52 -6.50 -6.45 -6.96
N ASN A 53 -5.67 -6.19 -7.98
CA ASN A 53 -4.72 -7.15 -8.53
C ASN A 53 -3.28 -6.62 -8.49
N ILE A 54 -2.80 -6.22 -7.31
CA ILE A 54 -1.51 -5.54 -7.13
C ILE A 54 -0.30 -6.30 -7.70
N ASN A 55 -0.39 -7.63 -7.79
CA ASN A 55 0.66 -8.47 -8.38
C ASN A 55 0.92 -8.15 -9.86
N LYS A 56 -0.10 -7.77 -10.63
CA LYS A 56 0.07 -7.44 -12.06
C LYS A 56 0.94 -6.21 -12.31
N PRO A 57 0.62 -5.03 -11.76
CA PRO A 57 1.46 -3.84 -11.92
C PRO A 57 2.83 -4.02 -11.27
N LEU A 58 2.93 -4.65 -10.09
CA LEU A 58 4.22 -4.91 -9.47
C LEU A 58 5.12 -5.81 -10.32
N ALA A 59 4.58 -6.91 -10.85
CA ALA A 59 5.33 -7.79 -11.74
C ALA A 59 5.84 -7.04 -12.98
N ALA A 60 5.00 -6.20 -13.59
CA ALA A 60 5.39 -5.40 -14.75
C ALA A 60 6.54 -4.42 -14.42
N ILE A 61 6.39 -3.65 -13.34
CA ILE A 61 7.37 -2.65 -12.89
C ILE A 61 8.70 -3.32 -12.53
N LEU A 62 8.67 -4.37 -11.70
CA LEU A 62 9.85 -5.10 -11.26
C LEU A 62 10.58 -5.77 -12.43
N THR A 63 9.84 -6.30 -13.40
CA THR A 63 10.42 -6.90 -14.61
C THR A 63 11.21 -5.86 -15.40
N VAL A 64 10.61 -4.69 -15.68
CA VAL A 64 11.30 -3.62 -16.42
C VAL A 64 12.49 -3.08 -15.63
N ASN A 65 12.36 -2.88 -14.32
CA ASN A 65 13.46 -2.45 -13.46
C ASN A 65 14.65 -3.41 -13.54
N THR A 66 14.37 -4.72 -13.40
CA THR A 66 15.39 -5.76 -13.43
C THR A 66 16.07 -5.82 -14.81
N VAL A 67 15.30 -5.77 -15.89
CA VAL A 67 15.85 -5.75 -17.26
C VAL A 67 16.71 -4.52 -17.47
N ALA A 68 16.27 -3.33 -17.05
CA ALA A 68 17.03 -2.09 -17.17
C ALA A 68 18.35 -2.16 -16.41
N ASN A 69 18.36 -2.70 -15.18
CA ASN A 69 19.56 -2.82 -14.38
C ASN A 69 20.54 -3.85 -14.96
N VAL A 70 20.05 -5.00 -15.43
CA VAL A 70 20.89 -6.03 -16.05
C VAL A 70 21.48 -5.56 -17.38
N VAL A 71 20.66 -4.97 -18.27
CA VAL A 71 21.11 -4.42 -19.55
C VAL A 71 22.05 -3.24 -19.34
N GLY A 72 21.76 -2.39 -18.37
CA GLY A 72 22.60 -1.28 -17.94
C GLY A 72 23.97 -1.73 -17.48
N ALA A 73 24.02 -2.65 -16.51
CA ALA A 73 25.25 -3.19 -15.97
C ALA A 73 26.07 -3.95 -17.01
N ALA A 74 25.43 -4.80 -17.82
CA ALA A 74 26.09 -5.52 -18.90
C ALA A 74 26.62 -4.55 -19.99
N GLY A 75 25.82 -3.54 -20.35
CA GLY A 75 26.20 -2.52 -21.33
C GLY A 75 27.37 -1.65 -20.87
N VAL A 76 27.30 -1.13 -19.64
CA VAL A 76 28.39 -0.36 -19.02
C VAL A 76 29.64 -1.22 -18.85
N GLY A 77 29.51 -2.46 -18.36
CA GLY A 77 30.63 -3.39 -18.20
C GLY A 77 31.33 -3.73 -19.51
N ALA A 78 30.56 -4.03 -20.57
CA ALA A 78 31.10 -4.32 -21.89
C ALA A 78 31.81 -3.11 -22.52
N GLN A 79 31.28 -1.90 -22.32
CA GLN A 79 31.92 -0.67 -22.82
C GLN A 79 33.13 -0.27 -21.97
N ALA A 80 33.08 -0.49 -20.66
CA ALA A 80 34.20 -0.28 -19.74
C ALA A 80 35.39 -1.16 -20.15
N MET A 81 35.14 -2.43 -20.44
CA MET A 81 36.16 -3.36 -20.90
C MET A 81 36.84 -2.90 -22.19
N LYS A 82 36.07 -2.38 -23.16
CA LYS A 82 36.60 -1.90 -24.44
C LYS A 82 37.39 -0.61 -24.33
N LEU A 83 36.98 0.31 -23.44
CA LEU A 83 37.56 1.66 -23.35
C LEU A 83 38.70 1.76 -22.33
N PHE A 84 38.59 1.05 -21.21
CA PHE A 84 39.49 1.20 -20.07
C PHE A 84 40.24 -0.09 -19.72
N GLY A 85 39.94 -1.22 -20.36
CA GLY A 85 40.54 -2.51 -20.04
C GLY A 85 39.90 -3.21 -18.84
N SER A 86 40.35 -4.42 -18.54
CA SER A 86 39.73 -5.32 -17.54
C SER A 86 39.78 -4.77 -16.11
N GLU A 87 40.86 -4.06 -15.73
CA GLU A 87 41.07 -3.55 -14.37
C GLU A 87 39.98 -2.57 -13.93
N TRP A 88 39.45 -1.78 -14.87
CA TRP A 88 38.45 -0.74 -14.59
C TRP A 88 37.02 -1.26 -14.60
N VAL A 89 36.77 -2.46 -15.12
CA VAL A 89 35.41 -3.03 -15.23
C VAL A 89 34.79 -3.23 -13.85
N ALA A 90 35.55 -3.77 -12.90
CA ALA A 90 35.08 -4.00 -11.53
C ALA A 90 34.73 -2.69 -10.83
N ILE A 91 35.60 -1.69 -10.92
CA ILE A 91 35.42 -0.38 -10.29
C ILE A 91 34.20 0.33 -10.89
N LEU A 92 34.08 0.37 -12.22
CA LEU A 92 32.96 1.04 -12.90
C LEU A 92 31.62 0.33 -12.66
N SER A 93 31.62 -1.01 -12.58
CA SER A 93 30.41 -1.77 -12.27
C SER A 93 29.98 -1.55 -10.81
N GLY A 94 30.92 -1.52 -9.87
CA GLY A 94 30.63 -1.21 -8.47
C GLY A 94 30.08 0.21 -8.30
N LEU A 95 30.68 1.18 -8.98
CA LEU A 95 30.21 2.57 -8.97
C LEU A 95 28.79 2.69 -9.56
N LEU A 96 28.52 2.01 -10.68
CA LEU A 96 27.18 1.97 -11.28
C LEU A 96 26.15 1.38 -10.30
N THR A 97 26.45 0.25 -9.66
CA THR A 97 25.52 -0.36 -8.69
C THR A 97 25.23 0.57 -7.53
N LEU A 98 26.25 1.26 -7.00
CA LEU A 98 26.07 2.24 -5.94
C LEU A 98 25.21 3.43 -6.41
N CYS A 99 25.41 3.90 -7.64
CA CYS A 99 24.58 4.93 -8.24
C CYS A 99 23.12 4.48 -8.41
N ILE A 100 22.86 3.27 -8.90
CA ILE A 100 21.51 2.72 -9.03
C ILE A 100 20.84 2.67 -7.66
N LEU A 101 21.53 2.13 -6.65
CA LEU A 101 20.98 1.99 -5.30
C LEU A 101 20.57 3.35 -4.70
N ILE A 102 21.43 4.37 -4.79
CA ILE A 102 21.13 5.69 -4.21
C ILE A 102 20.13 6.46 -5.07
N PHE A 103 20.45 6.65 -6.35
CA PHE A 103 19.71 7.57 -7.21
C PHE A 103 18.46 6.96 -7.83
N SER A 104 18.46 5.66 -8.10
CA SER A 104 17.35 4.98 -8.78
C SER A 104 16.48 4.16 -7.83
N GLU A 105 16.96 3.74 -6.66
CA GLU A 105 16.13 3.03 -5.69
C GLU A 105 15.74 3.87 -4.47
N ILE A 106 16.69 4.40 -3.70
CA ILE A 106 16.38 5.08 -2.43
C ILE A 106 15.64 6.41 -2.64
N ILE A 107 16.20 7.30 -3.45
CA ILE A 107 15.60 8.63 -3.68
C ILE A 107 14.19 8.51 -4.30
N PRO A 108 13.97 7.71 -5.37
CA PRO A 108 12.68 7.68 -6.05
C PRO A 108 11.62 7.02 -5.18
N LYS A 109 12.00 6.01 -4.38
CA LYS A 109 11.07 5.39 -3.43
C LYS A 109 10.60 6.38 -2.38
N THR A 110 11.52 7.19 -1.85
CA THR A 110 11.20 8.24 -0.89
C THR A 110 10.26 9.29 -1.50
N LEU A 111 10.55 9.74 -2.72
CA LEU A 111 9.69 10.68 -3.44
C LEU A 111 8.30 10.10 -3.73
N GLY A 112 8.23 8.84 -4.15
CA GLY A 112 6.97 8.16 -4.42
C GLY A 112 6.10 8.03 -3.18
N THR A 113 6.70 7.73 -2.03
CA THR A 113 5.98 7.63 -0.75
C THR A 113 5.50 8.98 -0.21
N VAL A 114 6.25 10.06 -0.42
CA VAL A 114 5.86 11.39 0.07
C VAL A 114 4.85 12.07 -0.88
N TYR A 115 5.06 11.95 -2.19
CA TYR A 115 4.31 12.70 -3.21
C TYR A 115 3.35 11.83 -4.04
N TRP A 116 2.87 10.71 -3.50
CA TRP A 116 1.97 9.81 -4.24
C TRP A 116 0.67 10.48 -4.70
N ARG A 117 0.10 11.41 -3.92
CA ARG A 117 -1.20 12.06 -4.22
C ARG A 117 -1.23 12.76 -5.58
N PRO A 118 -0.33 13.73 -5.88
CA PRO A 118 -0.30 14.36 -7.20
C PRO A 118 0.20 13.43 -8.32
N LEU A 119 1.03 12.42 -7.98
CA LEU A 119 1.63 11.52 -8.97
C LEU A 119 0.76 10.31 -9.32
N ALA A 120 -0.29 10.03 -8.55
CA ALA A 120 -1.16 8.86 -8.73
C ALA A 120 -1.79 8.80 -10.13
N GLY A 121 -2.32 9.93 -10.62
CA GLY A 121 -2.96 10.00 -11.93
C GLY A 121 -2.01 9.61 -13.08
N PRO A 122 -0.89 10.32 -13.27
CA PRO A 122 0.12 9.98 -14.28
C PRO A 122 0.69 8.57 -14.11
N ALA A 123 0.94 8.13 -12.88
CA ALA A 123 1.51 6.81 -12.60
C ALA A 123 0.63 5.68 -13.12
N VAL A 124 -0.69 5.77 -12.96
CA VAL A 124 -1.64 4.75 -13.43
C VAL A 124 -1.53 4.53 -14.94
N TYR A 125 -1.45 5.61 -15.73
CA TYR A 125 -1.31 5.49 -17.17
C TYR A 125 0.04 4.88 -17.57
N MET A 126 1.12 5.27 -16.89
CA MET A 126 2.45 4.75 -17.14
C MET A 126 2.55 3.25 -16.82
N ILE A 127 2.01 2.84 -15.67
CA ILE A 127 1.95 1.43 -15.25
C ILE A 127 1.11 0.61 -16.22
N THR A 128 0.00 1.16 -16.73
CA THR A 128 -0.82 0.47 -17.74
C THR A 128 -0.03 0.19 -19.02
N GLY A 129 0.79 1.15 -19.47
CA GLY A 129 1.72 0.97 -20.58
C GLY A 129 2.78 -0.11 -20.30
N LEU A 130 3.36 -0.12 -19.09
CA LEU A 130 4.33 -1.15 -18.68
C LEU A 130 3.70 -2.55 -18.64
N ILE A 131 2.47 -2.69 -18.16
CA ILE A 131 1.74 -3.97 -18.16
C ILE A 131 1.54 -4.48 -19.59
N TYR A 132 1.16 -3.60 -20.53
CA TYR A 132 1.01 -3.99 -21.92
C TYR A 132 2.36 -4.43 -22.55
N LEU A 133 3.43 -3.68 -22.27
CA LEU A 133 4.78 -3.99 -22.74
C LEU A 133 5.29 -5.35 -22.21
N THR A 134 4.99 -5.65 -20.94
CA THR A 134 5.48 -6.86 -20.24
C THR A 134 4.44 -7.96 -20.14
N TYR A 135 3.37 -7.89 -20.92
CA TYR A 135 2.23 -8.81 -20.87
C TYR A 135 2.60 -10.31 -20.80
N PRO A 136 3.56 -10.85 -21.59
CA PRO A 136 3.91 -12.27 -21.49
C PRO A 136 4.51 -12.64 -20.12
N PHE A 137 5.32 -11.76 -19.51
CA PHE A 137 5.88 -11.97 -18.18
C PHE A 137 4.84 -11.81 -17.08
N VAL A 138 3.94 -10.83 -17.22
CA VAL A 138 2.82 -10.62 -16.28
C VAL A 138 1.87 -11.83 -16.28
N PHE A 139 1.61 -12.44 -17.44
CA PHE A 139 0.81 -13.66 -17.52
C PHE A 139 1.46 -14.81 -16.75
N LEU A 140 2.77 -15.00 -16.92
CA LEU A 140 3.52 -16.04 -16.23
C LEU A 140 3.57 -15.83 -14.71
N SER A 141 3.77 -14.58 -14.27
CA SER A 141 3.72 -14.21 -12.85
C SER A 141 2.35 -14.51 -12.23
N ASN A 142 1.25 -14.17 -12.91
CA ASN A 142 -0.10 -14.51 -12.42
C ASN A 142 -0.34 -16.01 -12.36
N TYR A 143 0.21 -16.78 -13.31
CA TYR A 143 0.09 -18.24 -13.32
C TYR A 143 0.76 -18.84 -12.08
N PHE A 144 1.99 -18.42 -11.77
CA PHE A 144 2.68 -18.86 -10.56
C PHE A 144 1.99 -18.35 -9.29
N SER A 145 1.58 -17.08 -9.21
CA SER A 145 0.82 -16.57 -8.07
C SER A 145 -0.45 -17.38 -7.81
N LYS A 146 -1.19 -17.81 -8.83
CA LYS A 146 -2.39 -18.65 -8.64
C LYS A 146 -2.08 -20.06 -8.13
N ILE A 147 -0.90 -20.58 -8.43
CA ILE A 147 -0.44 -21.89 -7.94
C ILE A 147 -0.04 -21.79 -6.46
N PHE A 148 0.62 -20.70 -6.07
CA PHE A 148 1.09 -20.49 -4.69
C PHE A 148 0.03 -19.87 -3.77
N THR A 149 -0.91 -19.10 -4.31
CA THR A 149 -2.03 -18.53 -3.56
C THR A 149 -3.15 -19.56 -3.50
N SER A 150 -2.99 -20.56 -2.64
CA SER A 150 -4.09 -21.44 -2.28
C SER A 150 -5.26 -20.58 -1.78
N ALA A 151 -6.41 -20.69 -2.45
CA ALA A 151 -7.73 -20.18 -2.11
C ALA A 151 -7.85 -19.00 -1.11
N ASN A 152 -8.31 -17.86 -1.62
CA ASN A 152 -9.30 -17.03 -0.92
C ASN A 152 -8.91 -16.36 0.41
N HIS A 153 -7.71 -15.81 0.52
CA HIS A 153 -7.44 -14.77 1.52
C HIS A 153 -7.81 -13.39 0.95
N GLN A 154 -9.10 -13.15 0.70
CA GLN A 154 -9.58 -11.78 0.87
C GLN A 154 -9.30 -11.45 2.33
N GLN A 155 -8.38 -10.53 2.62
CA GLN A 155 -8.21 -9.95 3.95
C GLN A 155 -9.57 -9.34 4.34
N LYS A 156 -10.42 -10.15 4.96
CA LYS A 156 -11.62 -9.65 5.60
C LYS A 156 -11.12 -8.93 6.84
N VAL A 157 -11.19 -7.61 6.80
CA VAL A 157 -10.85 -6.76 7.94
C VAL A 157 -11.63 -7.28 9.14
N SER A 158 -10.90 -7.74 10.15
CA SER A 158 -11.51 -8.26 11.37
C SER A 158 -12.04 -7.11 12.23
N ARG A 159 -12.96 -7.38 13.16
CA ARG A 159 -13.42 -6.36 14.11
C ARG A 159 -12.25 -5.78 14.92
N GLN A 160 -11.29 -6.64 15.30
CA GLN A 160 -10.10 -6.22 16.04
C GLN A 160 -9.22 -5.26 15.21
N GLU A 161 -9.06 -5.50 13.91
CA GLU A 161 -8.33 -4.60 13.02
C GLU A 161 -9.04 -3.24 12.87
N MET A 162 -10.38 -3.22 12.86
CA MET A 162 -11.15 -1.98 12.81
C MET A 162 -11.02 -1.15 14.10
N VAL A 163 -11.04 -1.80 15.27
CA VAL A 163 -10.81 -1.13 16.57
C VAL A 163 -9.39 -0.57 16.62
N ALA A 164 -8.38 -1.36 16.24
CA ALA A 164 -6.99 -0.91 16.18
C ALA A 164 -6.80 0.29 15.23
N MET A 165 -7.51 0.34 14.10
CA MET A 165 -7.49 1.51 13.21
C MET A 165 -8.11 2.76 13.83
N ALA A 166 -9.14 2.62 14.66
CA ALA A 166 -9.75 3.74 15.37
C ALA A 166 -8.80 4.31 16.44
N GLU A 167 -8.17 3.43 17.24
CA GLU A 167 -7.14 3.79 18.23
C GLU A 167 -5.94 4.49 17.58
N MET A 168 -5.40 3.94 16.49
CA MET A 168 -4.32 4.59 15.73
C MET A 168 -4.75 5.96 15.19
N GLY A 169 -6.01 6.08 14.76
CA GLY A 169 -6.56 7.34 14.29
C GLY A 169 -6.68 8.40 15.39
N GLU A 170 -6.92 7.98 16.63
CA GLU A 170 -6.91 8.82 17.83
C GLU A 170 -5.50 9.28 18.19
N ASP A 171 -4.53 8.35 18.24
CA ASP A 171 -3.12 8.64 18.51
C ASP A 171 -2.53 9.63 17.49
N GLU A 172 -2.90 9.49 16.21
CA GLU A 172 -2.49 10.38 15.12
C GLU A 172 -3.28 11.72 15.10
N GLY A 173 -4.26 11.90 16.00
CA GLY A 173 -5.08 13.10 16.11
C GLY A 173 -6.09 13.30 14.97
N SER A 174 -6.32 12.26 14.17
CA SER A 174 -7.29 12.26 13.06
C SER A 174 -8.73 11.95 13.52
N ILE A 175 -8.88 11.31 14.68
CA ILE A 175 -10.13 10.96 15.36
C ILE A 175 -10.06 11.51 16.79
N ARG A 176 -11.17 11.99 17.35
CA ARG A 176 -11.21 12.40 18.76
C ARG A 176 -11.41 11.19 19.66
N GLU A 177 -10.88 11.21 20.87
CA GLU A 177 -11.07 10.17 21.92
C GLU A 177 -12.54 9.72 22.03
N LYS A 178 -13.49 10.66 22.15
CA LYS A 178 -14.93 10.34 22.21
C LYS A 178 -15.46 9.60 20.98
N GLU A 179 -14.89 9.82 19.80
CA GLU A 179 -15.30 9.13 18.58
C GLU A 179 -14.71 7.72 18.51
N SER A 180 -13.47 7.55 19.00
CA SER A 180 -12.81 6.25 19.19
C SER A 180 -13.60 5.36 20.17
N ASP A 181 -13.95 5.91 21.33
CA ASP A 181 -14.79 5.24 22.35
C ASP A 181 -16.12 4.74 21.79
N ILE A 182 -16.78 5.55 20.95
CA ILE A 182 -18.05 5.17 20.34
C ILE A 182 -17.87 3.98 19.39
N ILE A 183 -16.80 3.99 18.59
CA ILE A 183 -16.50 2.90 17.65
C ILE A 183 -16.21 1.60 18.40
N GLU A 184 -15.41 1.65 19.46
CA GLU A 184 -15.12 0.48 20.28
C GLU A 184 -16.39 -0.10 20.93
N ASN A 185 -17.21 0.79 21.52
CA ASN A 185 -18.48 0.40 22.15
C ASN A 185 -19.49 -0.19 21.16
N LEU A 186 -19.54 0.31 19.92
CA LEU A 186 -20.39 -0.25 18.86
C LEU A 186 -20.04 -1.70 18.52
N PHE A 187 -18.75 -2.05 18.51
CA PHE A 187 -18.35 -3.43 18.24
C PHE A 187 -18.64 -4.35 19.42
N LYS A 188 -18.48 -3.87 20.66
CA LYS A 188 -18.82 -4.60 21.89
C LYS A 188 -20.33 -4.79 22.08
N LEU A 189 -21.16 -3.85 21.62
CA LEU A 189 -22.60 -3.87 21.82
C LEU A 189 -23.27 -5.16 21.29
N ASN A 190 -22.75 -5.75 20.23
CA ASN A 190 -23.25 -7.03 19.70
C ASN A 190 -23.05 -8.21 20.64
N ASP A 191 -22.05 -8.13 21.51
CA ASP A 191 -21.68 -9.18 22.46
C ASP A 191 -22.25 -8.93 23.86
N VAL A 192 -22.78 -7.71 24.11
CA VAL A 192 -23.42 -7.31 25.38
C VAL A 192 -24.86 -7.83 25.42
N VAL A 193 -25.17 -8.64 26.43
CA VAL A 193 -26.53 -9.12 26.70
C VAL A 193 -27.22 -8.25 27.74
N ALA A 194 -28.55 -8.34 27.82
CA ALA A 194 -29.33 -7.58 28.81
C ALA A 194 -28.88 -7.85 30.25
N GLU A 195 -28.37 -9.06 30.52
CA GLU A 195 -27.81 -9.44 31.82
C GLU A 195 -26.58 -8.61 32.21
N ASP A 196 -25.76 -8.19 31.25
CA ASP A 196 -24.53 -7.44 31.50
C ASP A 196 -24.78 -5.98 31.93
N VAL A 197 -25.97 -5.45 31.61
CA VAL A 197 -26.30 -4.02 31.78
C VAL A 197 -27.48 -3.79 32.71
N MET A 198 -28.28 -4.82 33.00
CA MET A 198 -29.43 -4.67 33.89
C MET A 198 -29.00 -4.36 35.33
N THR A 199 -29.84 -3.60 36.04
CA THR A 199 -29.66 -3.38 37.47
C THR A 199 -29.84 -4.71 38.22
N PRO A 200 -28.83 -5.20 38.95
CA PRO A 200 -28.94 -6.47 39.68
C PRO A 200 -30.11 -6.42 40.67
N ARG A 201 -30.89 -7.51 40.75
CA ARG A 201 -32.10 -7.58 41.59
C ARG A 201 -31.86 -7.16 43.05
N SER A 202 -30.67 -7.41 43.59
CA SER A 202 -30.29 -7.03 44.96
C SER A 202 -30.26 -5.52 45.23
N VAL A 203 -30.13 -4.70 44.19
CA VAL A 203 -30.04 -3.23 44.29
C VAL A 203 -31.12 -2.52 43.48
N VAL A 204 -32.13 -3.26 43.02
CA VAL A 204 -33.30 -2.67 42.37
C VAL A 204 -34.13 -1.95 43.42
N PHE A 205 -34.34 -0.65 43.20
CA PHE A 205 -35.36 0.09 43.92
C PHE A 205 -36.74 -0.39 43.49
N ALA A 206 -37.47 -0.99 44.41
CA ALA A 206 -38.80 -1.54 44.17
C ALA A 206 -39.72 -1.16 45.32
N LEU A 207 -40.94 -0.75 44.98
CA LEU A 207 -41.98 -0.37 45.93
C LEU A 207 -42.99 -1.50 46.07
N GLN A 208 -43.52 -1.69 47.28
CA GLN A 208 -44.61 -2.64 47.46
C GLN A 208 -45.89 -2.08 46.87
N LYS A 209 -46.66 -2.95 46.21
CA LYS A 209 -47.93 -2.59 45.55
C LYS A 209 -48.91 -1.90 46.52
N ASP A 210 -48.89 -2.33 47.78
CA ASP A 210 -49.85 -1.90 48.78
C ASP A 210 -49.35 -0.72 49.64
N SER A 211 -48.16 -0.16 49.34
CA SER A 211 -47.63 1.04 50.01
C SER A 211 -48.48 2.27 49.68
N THR A 212 -48.72 3.13 50.66
CA THR A 212 -49.44 4.40 50.41
C THR A 212 -48.50 5.45 49.86
N VAL A 213 -49.03 6.47 49.19
CA VAL A 213 -48.23 7.57 48.61
C VAL A 213 -47.41 8.31 49.68
N GLY A 214 -47.93 8.40 50.91
CA GLY A 214 -47.21 9.03 52.02
C GLY A 214 -45.93 8.27 52.40
N ASP A 215 -46.02 6.94 52.46
CA ASP A 215 -44.90 6.07 52.87
C ASP A 215 -43.77 6.06 51.83
N VAL A 216 -44.10 6.18 50.54
CA VAL A 216 -43.15 6.10 49.42
C VAL A 216 -42.35 7.40 49.22
N VAL A 217 -42.94 8.56 49.56
CA VAL A 217 -42.31 9.88 49.29
C VAL A 217 -41.22 10.23 50.30
N GLU A 218 -41.22 9.59 51.47
CA GLU A 218 -40.20 9.78 52.52
C GLU A 218 -39.00 8.81 52.39
N GLU A 219 -39.08 7.83 51.49
CA GLU A 219 -38.08 6.77 51.26
C GLU A 219 -37.15 7.07 50.08
#